data_AF-Q70M53-F1
#
_entry.id   AF-Q70M53-F1
#
_cell.length_a   1.000
_cell.length_b   1.000
_cell.length_c   1.000
_cell.angle_alpha   90.00
_cell.angle_beta   90.00
_cell.angle_gamma   90.00
#
_symmetry.space_group_name_H-M   'P 1'
#
loop_
_entity.id
_entity.type
_entity.pdbx_description
1 polymer ?
#
loop_
_entity_poly.entity_id
_entity_poly.type
_entity_poly.pdbx_seq_one_letter_code
_entity_poly.pdbx_strand_id
1 'polypeptide(L)'
;WFEADAAYQATDGENFFGGRPTRGGHVLAKHCYETVRKHAHSAIRAVENDAVTESVEAVTEANTLLSGLGFENGGIAAAHSIHNGLTQLEATHGASHGEKVSIGTIAQLVLEGRSTAFIEEIVAFSREAGLPVTLAEIGLDDPSSDQLARVAEAACAEG
;
A
#
# COMPACT_ATOMS: atom_id res chain seq x y z
N TRP A 1 -3.78 1.04 5.94
CA TRP A 1 -3.39 1.64 7.24
C TRP A 1 -2.59 2.91 7.05
N PHE A 2 -1.36 2.85 6.49
CA PHE A 2 -0.45 4.01 6.45
C PHE A 2 -1.05 5.26 5.80
N GLU A 3 -1.73 5.09 4.66
CA GLU A 3 -2.42 6.20 4.00
C GLU A 3 -3.58 6.77 4.82
N ALA A 4 -4.46 5.91 5.33
CA ALA A 4 -5.55 6.32 6.19
C ALA A 4 -5.06 7.00 7.49
N ASP A 5 -3.92 6.57 8.04
CA ASP A 5 -3.30 7.23 9.19
C ASP A 5 -2.75 8.60 8.80
N ALA A 6 -2.02 8.70 7.68
CA ALA A 6 -1.50 9.97 7.17
C ALA A 6 -2.62 10.98 6.91
N ALA A 7 -3.69 10.57 6.24
CA ALA A 7 -4.87 11.40 6.01
C ALA A 7 -5.56 11.78 7.33
N TYR A 8 -5.71 10.85 8.28
CA TYR A 8 -6.33 11.13 9.57
C TYR A 8 -5.54 12.14 10.42
N GLN A 9 -4.20 12.11 10.37
CA GLN A 9 -3.34 13.04 11.10
C GLN A 9 -3.21 14.41 10.43
N ALA A 10 -3.44 14.51 9.11
CA ALA A 10 -3.34 15.77 8.37
C ALA A 10 -4.46 16.75 8.77
N THR A 11 -4.10 18.03 8.91
CA THR A 11 -5.07 19.09 9.26
C THR A 11 -6.24 19.15 8.27
N ASP A 12 -5.91 19.04 6.99
CA ASP A 12 -6.79 19.11 5.82
C ASP A 12 -6.90 17.76 5.09
N GLY A 13 -6.63 16.65 5.80
CA GLY A 13 -6.80 15.33 5.23
C GLY A 13 -8.27 15.02 4.97
N GLU A 14 -8.55 14.40 3.83
CA GLU A 14 -9.89 14.03 3.39
C GLU A 14 -10.00 12.51 3.20
N ASN A 15 -11.19 11.98 3.46
CA ASN A 15 -11.60 10.65 3.03
C ASN A 15 -12.08 10.68 1.58
N PHE A 16 -12.48 9.52 1.05
CA PHE A 16 -12.87 9.39 -0.36
C PHE A 16 -14.14 10.20 -0.73
N PHE A 17 -14.86 10.72 0.26
CA PHE A 17 -16.09 11.50 0.08
C PHE A 17 -15.87 13.02 0.27
N GLY A 18 -14.62 13.48 0.34
CA GLY A 18 -14.29 14.90 0.56
C GLY A 18 -14.62 15.40 1.98
N GLY A 19 -14.79 14.48 2.94
CA GLY A 19 -15.00 14.79 4.35
C GLY A 19 -13.79 14.43 5.20
N ARG A 20 -13.76 14.85 6.46
CA ARG A 20 -12.68 14.43 7.38
C ARG A 20 -12.68 12.89 7.56
N PRO A 21 -11.51 12.24 7.59
CA PRO A 21 -11.36 10.84 7.97
C PRO A 21 -12.10 10.50 9.26
N THR A 22 -12.89 9.43 9.21
CA THR A 22 -13.70 9.04 10.36
C THR A 22 -12.87 8.21 11.34
N ARG A 23 -13.20 8.30 12.63
CA ARG A 23 -12.60 7.42 13.66
C ARG A 23 -12.84 5.94 13.35
N GLY A 24 -14.02 5.61 12.82
CA GLY A 24 -14.37 4.25 12.42
C GLY A 24 -13.47 3.74 11.29
N GLY A 25 -13.30 4.52 10.23
CA GLY A 25 -12.40 4.20 9.12
C GLY A 25 -10.96 4.00 9.59
N HIS A 26 -10.46 4.87 10.47
CA HIS A 26 -9.11 4.76 11.03
C HIS A 26 -8.90 3.47 11.85
N VAL A 27 -9.88 3.08 12.68
CA VAL A 27 -9.85 1.82 13.44
C VAL A 27 -9.89 0.61 12.51
N LEU A 28 -10.74 0.61 11.48
CA LEU A 28 -10.82 -0.47 10.50
C LEU A 28 -9.52 -0.60 9.70
N ALA A 29 -8.93 0.52 9.26
CA ALA A 29 -7.66 0.52 8.57
C ALA A 29 -6.52 -0.04 9.44
N LYS A 30 -6.51 0.26 10.75
CA LYS A 30 -5.55 -0.30 11.70
C LYS A 30 -5.76 -1.80 11.86
N HIS A 31 -6.99 -2.22 12.05
CA HIS A 31 -7.34 -3.63 12.22
C HIS A 31 -7.01 -4.46 10.97
N CYS A 32 -7.20 -3.88 9.78
CA CYS A 32 -6.74 -4.46 8.52
C CYS A 32 -5.25 -4.77 8.55
N TYR A 33 -4.42 -3.78 8.93
CA TYR A 33 -2.98 -3.95 9.01
C TYR A 33 -2.58 -5.00 10.04
N GLU A 34 -3.12 -4.95 11.25
CA GLU A 34 -2.84 -5.93 12.30
C GLU A 34 -3.24 -7.35 11.88
N THR A 35 -4.36 -7.50 11.19
CA THR A 35 -4.84 -8.79 10.67
C THR A 35 -3.89 -9.35 9.62
N VAL A 36 -3.48 -8.54 8.64
CA VAL A 36 -2.49 -8.94 7.62
C VAL A 36 -1.17 -9.32 8.28
N ARG A 37 -0.65 -8.51 9.21
CA ARG A 37 0.60 -8.80 9.94
C ARG A 37 0.56 -10.11 10.71
N LYS A 38 -0.61 -10.49 11.24
CA LYS A 38 -0.78 -11.72 12.01
C LYS A 38 -0.97 -12.95 11.12
N HIS A 39 -1.66 -12.83 9.99
CA HIS A 39 -2.16 -13.98 9.24
C HIS A 39 -1.52 -14.21 7.86
N ALA A 40 -0.82 -13.22 7.28
CA ALA A 40 -0.34 -13.27 5.89
C ALA A 40 0.48 -14.53 5.55
N HIS A 41 1.55 -14.84 6.30
CA HIS A 41 2.40 -16.00 5.98
C HIS A 41 1.64 -17.33 6.04
N SER A 42 0.75 -17.49 7.03
CA SER A 42 -0.08 -18.68 7.17
C SER A 42 -1.11 -18.79 6.05
N ALA A 43 -1.69 -17.67 5.64
CA ALA A 43 -2.64 -17.60 4.53
C ALA A 43 -1.97 -17.94 3.20
N ILE A 44 -0.79 -17.35 2.90
CA ILE A 44 -0.01 -17.62 1.69
C ILE A 44 0.31 -19.12 1.60
N ARG A 45 0.88 -19.70 2.67
CA ARG A 45 1.21 -21.13 2.69
C ARG A 45 -0.02 -22.02 2.52
N ALA A 46 -1.16 -21.66 3.11
CA ALA A 46 -2.39 -22.41 2.95
C ALA A 46 -2.88 -22.39 1.49
N VAL A 47 -2.88 -21.21 0.86
CA VAL A 47 -3.28 -21.04 -0.55
C VAL A 47 -2.32 -21.79 -1.50
N GLU A 48 -1.01 -21.74 -1.27
CA GLU A 48 -0.01 -22.50 -2.05
C GLU A 48 -0.20 -24.03 -1.97
N ASN A 49 -0.92 -24.52 -0.94
CA ASN A 49 -1.23 -25.93 -0.74
C ASN A 49 -2.71 -26.23 -0.99
N ASP A 50 -3.42 -25.39 -1.76
CA ASP A 50 -4.83 -25.54 -2.11
C ASP A 50 -5.76 -25.71 -0.89
N ALA A 51 -5.45 -25.05 0.23
CA ALA A 51 -6.18 -25.16 1.49
C ALA A 51 -6.81 -23.84 1.92
N VAL A 52 -8.04 -23.91 2.44
CA VAL A 52 -8.73 -22.77 3.09
C VAL A 52 -8.65 -22.95 4.60
N THR A 53 -8.03 -21.99 5.28
CA THR A 53 -7.87 -21.96 6.74
C THR A 53 -8.44 -20.67 7.32
N GLU A 54 -8.58 -20.58 8.64
CA GLU A 54 -8.97 -19.33 9.32
C GLU A 54 -8.07 -18.15 8.92
N SER A 55 -6.78 -18.38 8.68
CA SER A 55 -5.88 -17.30 8.23
C SER A 55 -6.17 -16.85 6.80
N VAL A 56 -6.63 -17.76 5.92
CA VAL A 56 -7.10 -17.39 4.58
C VAL A 56 -8.37 -16.56 4.66
N GLU A 57 -9.33 -16.95 5.49
CA GLU A 57 -10.56 -16.18 5.71
C GLU A 57 -10.25 -14.79 6.29
N ALA A 58 -9.38 -14.71 7.30
CA ALA A 58 -8.99 -13.45 7.93
C ALA A 58 -8.29 -12.48 6.95
N VAL A 59 -7.39 -13.00 6.11
CA VAL A 59 -6.72 -12.17 5.09
C VAL A 59 -7.68 -11.80 3.96
N THR A 60 -8.61 -12.68 3.59
CA THR A 60 -9.67 -12.37 2.61
C THR A 60 -10.54 -11.21 3.10
N GLU A 61 -10.99 -11.25 4.36
CA GLU A 61 -11.74 -10.17 5.00
C GLU A 61 -10.90 -8.89 5.08
N ALA A 62 -9.63 -8.99 5.47
CA ALA A 62 -8.74 -7.84 5.54
C ALA A 62 -8.57 -7.16 4.18
N ASN A 63 -8.29 -7.93 3.13
CA ASN A 63 -8.06 -7.41 1.78
C ASN A 63 -9.33 -6.82 1.14
N THR A 64 -10.51 -7.30 1.54
CA THR A 64 -11.78 -6.91 0.90
C THR A 64 -12.55 -5.90 1.74
N LEU A 65 -12.96 -6.29 2.95
CA LEU A 65 -13.85 -5.51 3.79
C LEU A 65 -13.09 -4.44 4.58
N LEU A 66 -12.06 -4.85 5.33
CA LEU A 66 -11.36 -3.93 6.22
C LEU A 66 -10.53 -2.91 5.44
N SER A 67 -9.83 -3.36 4.40
CA SER A 67 -9.12 -2.47 3.48
C SER A 67 -10.09 -1.53 2.79
N GLY A 68 -11.19 -2.07 2.21
CA GLY A 68 -12.23 -1.31 1.53
C GLY A 68 -12.80 -0.16 2.37
N LEU A 69 -13.42 -0.51 3.49
CA LEU A 69 -14.01 0.48 4.39
C LEU A 69 -12.96 1.40 5.02
N GLY A 70 -11.78 0.85 5.30
CA GLY A 70 -10.67 1.57 5.91
C GLY A 70 -10.13 2.68 5.02
N PHE A 71 -9.88 2.41 3.73
CA PHE A 71 -9.42 3.45 2.81
C PHE A 71 -10.56 4.41 2.45
N GLU A 72 -11.78 3.92 2.21
CA GLU A 72 -12.88 4.76 1.74
C GLU A 72 -13.28 5.81 2.80
N ASN A 73 -13.30 5.39 4.07
CA ASN A 73 -13.68 6.25 5.20
C ASN A 73 -12.49 6.88 5.94
N GLY A 74 -11.26 6.45 5.64
CA GLY A 74 -10.02 6.91 6.26
C GLY A 74 -9.14 7.79 5.36
N GLY A 75 -9.22 7.63 4.05
CA GLY A 75 -8.44 8.38 3.06
C GLY A 75 -7.30 7.57 2.42
N ILE A 76 -6.89 8.04 1.25
CA ILE A 76 -5.67 7.62 0.53
C ILE A 76 -4.62 8.73 0.63
N ALA A 77 -3.35 8.42 0.39
CA ALA A 77 -2.26 9.40 0.49
C ALA A 77 -1.19 9.12 -0.58
N ALA A 78 0.09 9.32 -0.24
CA ALA A 78 1.18 9.26 -1.21
C ALA A 78 1.32 7.89 -1.89
N ALA A 79 1.02 6.78 -1.21
CA ALA A 79 1.24 5.44 -1.77
C ALA A 79 0.40 5.19 -3.02
N HIS A 80 -0.92 5.47 -2.99
CA HIS A 80 -1.75 5.33 -4.17
C HIS A 80 -1.46 6.39 -5.25
N SER A 81 -1.07 7.61 -4.85
CA SER A 81 -0.62 8.61 -5.82
C SER A 81 0.63 8.18 -6.58
N ILE A 82 1.61 7.58 -5.89
CA ILE A 82 2.83 7.03 -6.50
C ILE A 82 2.49 5.82 -7.37
N HIS A 83 1.58 4.94 -6.92
CA HIS A 83 1.04 3.87 -7.77
C HIS A 83 0.50 4.45 -9.09
N ASN A 84 -0.32 5.51 -9.03
CA ASN A 84 -0.89 6.14 -10.23
C ASN A 84 0.19 6.72 -11.14
N GLY A 85 1.22 7.35 -10.57
CA GLY A 85 2.39 7.81 -11.31
C GLY A 85 3.13 6.67 -12.03
N LEU A 86 3.34 5.53 -11.35
CA LEU A 86 3.99 4.35 -11.93
C LEU A 86 3.24 3.82 -13.16
N THR A 87 1.90 3.87 -13.15
CA THR A 87 1.09 3.42 -14.31
C THR A 87 1.35 4.20 -15.61
N GLN A 88 1.95 5.39 -15.52
CA GLN A 88 2.33 6.19 -16.68
C GLN A 88 3.49 5.56 -17.48
N LEU A 89 4.22 4.62 -16.89
CA LEU A 89 5.32 3.93 -17.54
C LEU A 89 4.89 2.53 -17.97
N GLU A 90 4.91 2.27 -19.28
CA GLU A 90 4.56 0.98 -19.89
C GLU A 90 5.34 -0.19 -19.29
N ALA A 91 6.61 0.05 -18.93
CA ALA A 91 7.47 -0.93 -18.28
C ALA A 91 6.87 -1.54 -16.98
N THR A 92 5.96 -0.83 -16.30
CA THR A 92 5.31 -1.29 -15.06
C THR A 92 3.97 -2.01 -15.28
N HIS A 93 3.50 -2.13 -16.53
CA HIS A 93 2.17 -2.68 -16.82
C HIS A 93 2.07 -4.18 -16.51
N GLY A 94 3.20 -4.89 -16.47
CA GLY A 94 3.26 -6.28 -16.02
C GLY A 94 3.03 -6.47 -14.52
N ALA A 95 3.25 -5.43 -13.70
CA ALA A 95 3.00 -5.47 -12.27
C ALA A 95 1.52 -5.20 -11.95
N SER A 96 0.96 -6.01 -11.07
CA SER A 96 -0.38 -5.85 -10.52
C SER A 96 -0.53 -4.55 -9.71
N HIS A 97 -1.78 -4.21 -9.38
CA HIS A 97 -2.10 -3.06 -8.56
C HIS A 97 -1.38 -3.11 -7.20
N GLY A 98 -1.51 -4.22 -6.46
CA GLY A 98 -0.92 -4.39 -5.13
C GLY A 98 0.62 -4.34 -5.13
N GLU A 99 1.24 -4.88 -6.18
CA GLU A 99 2.70 -4.82 -6.37
C GLU A 99 3.20 -3.37 -6.50
N LYS A 100 2.52 -2.55 -7.32
CA LYS A 100 2.85 -1.12 -7.45
C LYS A 100 2.53 -0.33 -6.18
N VAL A 101 1.44 -0.65 -5.47
CA VAL A 101 1.10 -0.04 -4.16
C VAL A 101 2.14 -0.37 -3.09
N SER A 102 2.78 -1.55 -3.14
CA SER A 102 3.86 -1.91 -2.20
C SER A 102 5.05 -0.94 -2.34
N ILE A 103 5.49 -0.66 -3.57
CA ILE A 103 6.52 0.36 -3.86
C ILE A 103 6.08 1.74 -3.37
N GLY A 104 4.85 2.14 -3.68
CA GLY A 104 4.29 3.41 -3.22
C GLY A 104 4.25 3.54 -1.70
N THR A 105 3.95 2.45 -0.99
CA THR A 105 3.91 2.41 0.47
C THR A 105 5.29 2.63 1.06
N ILE A 106 6.31 1.94 0.55
CA ILE A 106 7.70 2.13 1.02
C ILE A 106 8.16 3.57 0.78
N ALA A 107 7.87 4.12 -0.41
CA ALA A 107 8.20 5.51 -0.73
C ALA A 107 7.46 6.50 0.17
N GLN A 108 6.19 6.27 0.49
CA GLN A 108 5.44 7.08 1.46
C GLN A 108 6.10 7.07 2.84
N LEU A 109 6.53 5.91 3.34
CA LEU A 109 7.18 5.83 4.66
C LEU A 109 8.50 6.62 4.70
N VAL A 110 9.24 6.66 3.59
CA VAL A 110 10.42 7.52 3.43
C VAL A 110 10.02 8.99 3.46
N LEU A 111 8.98 9.40 2.73
CA LEU A 111 8.47 10.78 2.71
C LEU A 111 7.96 11.24 4.08
N GLU A 112 7.34 10.35 4.85
CA GLU A 112 6.91 10.59 6.24
C GLU A 112 8.09 10.71 7.23
N GLY A 113 9.32 10.44 6.81
CA GLY A 113 10.50 10.48 7.69
C GLY A 113 10.47 9.41 8.78
N ARG A 114 9.84 8.25 8.51
CA ARG A 114 9.86 7.11 9.44
C ARG A 114 11.29 6.61 9.64
N SER A 115 11.55 5.96 10.77
CA SER A 115 12.90 5.46 11.06
C SER A 115 13.30 4.37 10.07
N THR A 116 14.59 4.32 9.71
CA THR A 116 15.14 3.29 8.82
C THR A 116 14.79 1.89 9.30
N ALA A 117 14.89 1.63 10.61
CA ALA A 117 14.55 0.33 11.20
C ALA A 117 13.08 -0.07 10.95
N PHE A 118 12.14 0.88 11.01
CA PHE A 118 10.73 0.60 10.71
C PHE A 118 10.51 0.35 9.21
N ILE A 119 11.16 1.13 8.35
CA ILE A 119 11.07 0.92 6.89
C ILE A 119 11.64 -0.46 6.52
N GLU A 120 12.80 -0.84 7.08
CA GLU A 120 13.40 -2.16 6.89
C GLU A 120 12.49 -3.31 7.35
N GLU A 121 11.75 -3.12 8.45
CA GLU A 121 10.76 -4.08 8.93
C GLU A 121 9.62 -4.28 7.92
N ILE A 122 9.10 -3.19 7.34
CA ILE A 122 8.04 -3.26 6.31
C ILE A 122 8.57 -3.88 5.01
N VAL A 123 9.80 -3.55 4.62
CA VAL A 123 10.47 -4.15 3.46
C VAL A 123 10.66 -5.66 3.66
N ALA A 124 11.12 -6.09 4.83
CA ALA A 124 11.30 -7.50 5.16
C ALA A 124 9.97 -8.26 5.09
N PHE A 125 8.91 -7.74 5.75
CA PHE A 125 7.58 -8.33 5.70
C PHE A 125 7.03 -8.43 4.27
N SER A 126 7.21 -7.36 3.46
CA SER A 126 6.75 -7.34 2.07
C SER A 126 7.45 -8.41 1.23
N ARG A 127 8.78 -8.55 1.35
CA ARG A 127 9.55 -9.61 0.68
C ARG A 127 9.10 -11.01 1.10
N GLU A 128 8.92 -11.23 2.40
CA GLU A 128 8.45 -12.52 2.93
C GLU A 128 7.02 -12.86 2.49
N ALA A 129 6.21 -11.85 2.14
CA ALA A 129 4.88 -12.01 1.54
C ALA A 129 4.92 -12.11 0.00
N GLY A 130 6.10 -12.10 -0.62
CA GLY A 130 6.27 -12.19 -2.08
C GLY A 130 5.98 -10.89 -2.84
N LEU A 131 5.94 -9.74 -2.16
CA LEU A 131 5.73 -8.43 -2.80
C LEU A 131 7.06 -7.78 -3.21
N PRO A 132 7.07 -7.02 -4.33
CA PRO A 132 8.25 -6.30 -4.78
C PRO A 132 8.57 -5.14 -3.85
N VAL A 133 9.87 -4.90 -3.64
CA VAL A 133 10.36 -3.80 -2.79
C VAL A 133 11.42 -2.94 -3.51
N THR A 134 11.65 -3.21 -4.78
CA THR A 134 12.54 -2.45 -5.67
C THR A 134 11.83 -2.11 -6.98
N LEU A 135 12.29 -1.05 -7.65
CA LEU A 135 11.74 -0.66 -8.95
C LEU A 135 12.01 -1.70 -10.04
N ALA A 136 13.14 -2.40 -9.98
CA ALA A 136 13.48 -3.46 -10.92
C ALA A 136 12.47 -4.62 -10.90
N GLU A 137 11.96 -5.00 -9.72
CA GLU A 137 10.97 -6.07 -9.56
C GLU A 137 9.59 -5.72 -10.18
N ILE A 138 9.32 -4.44 -10.44
CA ILE A 138 8.12 -3.99 -11.18
C ILE A 138 8.45 -3.54 -12.61
N GLY A 139 9.59 -3.98 -13.16
CA GLY A 139 9.97 -3.75 -14.57
C GLY A 139 10.75 -2.46 -14.84
N LEU A 140 11.11 -1.69 -13.81
CA LEU A 140 11.92 -0.48 -13.92
C LEU A 140 13.34 -0.74 -13.42
N ASP A 141 14.12 -1.48 -14.22
CA ASP A 141 15.56 -1.65 -13.97
C ASP A 141 16.32 -0.40 -14.41
N ASP A 142 17.10 0.19 -13.50
CA ASP A 142 17.85 1.46 -13.68
C ASP A 142 17.05 2.58 -14.39
N PRO A 143 15.94 3.07 -13.80
CA PRO A 143 15.08 4.06 -14.45
C PRO A 143 15.79 5.40 -14.62
N SER A 144 15.58 6.04 -15.76
CA SER A 144 16.14 7.37 -16.02
C SER A 144 15.51 8.43 -15.11
N SER A 145 16.23 9.53 -14.89
CA SER A 145 15.70 10.70 -14.16
C SER A 145 14.40 11.23 -14.78
N ASP A 146 14.27 11.17 -16.12
CA ASP A 146 13.06 11.62 -16.83
C ASP A 146 11.87 10.69 -16.55
N GLN A 147 12.10 9.37 -16.48
CA GLN A 147 11.06 8.41 -16.10
C GLN A 147 10.58 8.64 -14.67
N LEU A 148 11.52 8.83 -13.73
CA LEU A 148 11.20 9.13 -12.33
C LEU A 148 10.49 10.48 -12.18
N ALA A 149 10.92 11.50 -12.93
CA ALA A 149 10.26 12.81 -12.95
C ALA A 149 8.81 12.69 -13.43
N ARG A 150 8.57 11.95 -14.52
CA ARG A 150 7.20 11.70 -15.01
C ARG A 150 6.31 11.00 -13.99
N VAL A 151 6.85 10.03 -13.24
CA VAL A 151 6.12 9.36 -12.15
C VAL A 151 5.79 10.35 -11.03
N ALA A 152 6.77 11.16 -10.61
CA ALA A 152 6.59 12.15 -9.54
C ALA A 152 5.60 13.26 -9.92
N GLU A 153 5.70 13.79 -11.14
CA GLU A 153 4.76 14.79 -11.67
C GLU A 153 3.32 14.25 -11.70
N ALA A 154 3.14 13.02 -12.20
CA ALA A 154 1.83 12.39 -12.22
C ALA A 154 1.29 12.06 -10.82
N ALA A 155 2.15 11.69 -9.86
CA ALA A 155 1.76 11.44 -8.47
C ALA A 155 1.34 12.73 -7.74
N CYS A 156 1.84 13.89 -8.17
CA CYS A 156 1.52 15.19 -7.59
C CYS A 156 0.47 15.99 -8.38
N ALA A 157 -0.06 15.42 -9.47
CA ALA A 157 -1.09 16.08 -10.26
C ALA A 157 -2.40 16.21 -9.47
N GLU A 158 -3.16 17.28 -9.71
CA GLU A 158 -4.51 17.40 -9.18
C GLU A 158 -5.39 16.26 -9.73
N GLY A 159 -6.11 15.60 -8.81
CA GLY A 159 -7.08 14.54 -9.10
C GLY A 159 -8.48 15.07 -9.33
#